data_AF-A0A956BSB9-F1
#
_entry.id   AF-A0A956BSB9-F1
#
_cell.length_a   1.000
_cell.length_b   1.000
_cell.length_c   1.000
_cell.angle_alpha   90.00
_cell.angle_beta   90.00
_cell.angle_gamma   90.00
#
_symmetry.space_group_name_H-M   'P 1'
#
loop_
_entity.id
_entity.type
_entity.pdbx_description
1 polymer ?
#
loop_
_entity_poly.entity_id
_entity_poly.type
_entity_poly.pdbx_seq_one_letter_code
_entity_poly.pdbx_strand_id
1 'polypeptide(L)'
;MNLPERGPGFVRARPGEATRAGTRQLVSALSRAAAYVEARHPGGSPLRIGDLSSPDGGRHPRHGSHRAGRDADVIFYATDAAGTPTRGRGWLAYDRFGAAREVDEGGRRGRVFFFDDARNWALVRSLLLDEEARVQWIFVSNGLKARLLRFAVAHEPERAAVTRAREVLHQPSRGNPHADHFHVRVACGLREQRLGCRDWGPDWPWLRHGASNDAADPARAWTDEALVEALMADAPAPNRAHTE
;
A
#
# COMPACT_ATOMS: atom_id res chain seq x y z
N MET A 1 -12.00 -5.54 -13.00
CA MET A 1 -11.32 -5.08 -14.25
C MET A 1 -9.97 -5.77 -14.34
N ASN A 2 -9.35 -5.81 -15.52
CA ASN A 2 -8.02 -6.37 -15.68
C ASN A 2 -6.95 -5.28 -15.69
N LEU A 3 -5.81 -5.55 -15.03
CA LEU A 3 -4.59 -4.78 -15.21
C LEU A 3 -4.05 -5.03 -16.63
N PRO A 4 -3.72 -3.99 -17.41
CA PRO A 4 -3.13 -4.17 -18.74
C PRO A 4 -1.72 -4.75 -18.65
N GLU A 5 -1.21 -5.26 -19.78
CA GLU A 5 0.14 -5.86 -19.85
C GLU A 5 1.27 -4.88 -19.56
N ARG A 6 1.03 -3.59 -19.81
CA ARG A 6 1.93 -2.48 -19.55
C ARG A 6 1.16 -1.19 -19.37
N GLY A 7 1.78 -0.23 -18.71
CA GLY A 7 1.31 1.15 -18.58
C GLY A 7 2.45 2.08 -18.17
N PRO A 8 2.17 3.36 -17.89
CA PRO A 8 3.19 4.30 -17.42
C PRO A 8 3.91 3.76 -16.17
N GLY A 9 5.21 3.49 -16.30
CA GLY A 9 6.04 3.01 -15.20
C GLY A 9 5.89 1.54 -14.79
N PHE A 10 5.06 0.73 -15.47
CA PHE A 10 4.92 -0.70 -15.12
C PHE A 10 4.75 -1.65 -16.30
N VAL A 11 5.08 -2.91 -16.04
CA VAL A 11 4.81 -4.07 -16.88
C VAL A 11 4.31 -5.24 -16.03
N ARG A 12 3.55 -6.15 -16.65
CA ARG A 12 3.22 -7.44 -16.05
C ARG A 12 4.48 -8.30 -15.89
N ALA A 13 4.65 -8.91 -14.73
CA ALA A 13 5.76 -9.81 -14.46
C ALA A 13 5.65 -11.13 -15.25
N ARG A 14 4.40 -11.58 -15.51
CA ARG A 14 4.05 -12.75 -16.31
C ARG A 14 2.98 -12.37 -17.33
N PRO A 15 3.40 -11.87 -18.51
CA PRO A 15 2.46 -11.45 -19.54
C PRO A 15 1.60 -12.61 -20.07
N GLY A 16 0.33 -12.35 -20.33
CA GLY A 16 -0.62 -13.36 -20.83
C GLY A 16 -1.25 -14.25 -19.75
N GLU A 17 -0.76 -14.26 -18.52
CA GLU A 17 -1.44 -14.98 -17.42
C GLU A 17 -2.77 -14.33 -17.03
N ALA A 18 -3.76 -15.17 -16.71
CA ALA A 18 -5.12 -14.72 -16.38
C ALA A 18 -5.24 -14.07 -14.98
N THR A 19 -4.27 -14.24 -14.09
CA THR A 19 -4.24 -13.73 -12.71
C THR A 19 -3.95 -12.23 -12.67
N ARG A 20 -4.79 -11.45 -13.35
CA ARG A 20 -4.64 -10.00 -13.59
C ARG A 20 -5.90 -9.21 -13.24
N ALA A 21 -6.89 -9.86 -12.65
CA ALA A 21 -8.14 -9.20 -12.29
C ALA A 21 -8.03 -8.52 -10.93
N GLY A 22 -8.51 -7.29 -10.86
CA GLY A 22 -8.59 -6.50 -9.64
C GLY A 22 -9.84 -5.62 -9.62
N THR A 23 -10.17 -5.09 -8.44
CA THR A 23 -11.13 -4.00 -8.34
C THR A 23 -10.58 -2.77 -9.07
N ARG A 24 -11.46 -1.83 -9.45
CA ARG A 24 -11.02 -0.56 -10.06
C ARG A 24 -10.03 0.17 -9.17
N GLN A 25 -10.32 0.18 -7.87
CA GLN A 25 -9.47 0.78 -6.85
C GLN A 25 -8.04 0.24 -6.86
N LEU A 26 -7.86 -1.08 -6.78
CA LEU A 26 -6.53 -1.68 -6.78
C LEU A 26 -5.76 -1.38 -8.07
N VAL A 27 -6.40 -1.58 -9.23
CA VAL A 27 -5.74 -1.42 -10.53
C VAL A 27 -5.37 0.04 -10.79
N SER A 28 -6.24 0.99 -10.44
CA SER A 28 -5.94 2.42 -10.54
C SER A 28 -4.81 2.83 -9.60
N ALA A 29 -4.83 2.37 -8.34
CA ALA A 29 -3.79 2.68 -7.36
C ALA A 29 -2.40 2.19 -7.81
N LEU A 30 -2.30 0.95 -8.31
CA LEU A 30 -1.05 0.41 -8.83
C LEU A 30 -0.54 1.19 -10.04
N SER A 31 -1.45 1.58 -10.94
CA SER A 31 -1.11 2.33 -12.15
C SER A 31 -0.61 3.74 -11.80
N ARG A 32 -1.27 4.44 -10.87
CA ARG A 32 -0.85 5.76 -10.39
C ARG A 32 0.48 5.70 -9.65
N ALA A 33 0.65 4.71 -8.77
CA ALA A 33 1.89 4.56 -8.02
C ALA A 33 3.09 4.23 -8.92
N ALA A 34 2.90 3.39 -9.94
CA ALA A 34 3.93 3.13 -10.94
C ALA A 34 4.30 4.38 -11.75
N ALA A 35 3.31 5.14 -12.20
CA ALA A 35 3.52 6.40 -12.92
C ALA A 35 4.25 7.43 -12.06
N TYR A 36 3.91 7.51 -10.76
CA TYR A 36 4.58 8.37 -9.80
C TYR A 36 6.07 8.02 -9.66
N VAL A 37 6.41 6.74 -9.55
CA VAL A 37 7.82 6.31 -9.46
C VAL A 37 8.57 6.65 -10.75
N GLU A 38 8.00 6.39 -11.93
CA GLU A 38 8.64 6.74 -13.21
C GLU A 38 8.89 8.25 -13.32
N ALA A 39 7.92 9.08 -12.94
CA ALA A 39 8.09 10.53 -12.97
C ALA A 39 9.18 11.02 -12.00
N ARG A 40 9.35 10.36 -10.85
CA ARG A 40 10.34 10.72 -9.84
C ARG A 40 11.75 10.15 -10.12
N HIS A 41 11.81 9.04 -10.86
CA HIS A 41 13.02 8.28 -11.18
C HIS A 41 13.01 7.84 -12.65
N PRO A 42 13.12 8.78 -13.60
CA PRO A 42 12.93 8.51 -15.02
C PRO A 42 14.02 7.58 -15.58
N GLY A 43 13.64 6.72 -16.53
CA GLY A 43 14.57 5.85 -17.25
C GLY A 43 15.05 4.63 -16.48
N GLY A 44 14.51 4.38 -15.28
CA GLY A 44 14.73 3.16 -14.52
C GLY A 44 14.00 1.95 -15.13
N SER A 45 14.35 0.74 -14.68
CA SER A 45 13.55 -0.45 -15.00
C SER A 45 12.11 -0.27 -14.46
N PRO A 46 11.06 -0.57 -15.26
CA PRO A 46 9.67 -0.37 -14.85
C PRO A 46 9.28 -1.30 -13.70
N LEU A 47 8.26 -0.91 -12.93
CA LEU A 47 7.65 -1.76 -11.91
C LEU A 47 7.17 -3.06 -12.55
N ARG A 48 7.45 -4.19 -11.89
CA ARG A 48 6.89 -5.47 -12.31
C ARG A 48 5.75 -5.86 -11.37
N ILE A 49 4.55 -5.95 -11.93
CA ILE A 49 3.36 -6.36 -11.17
C ILE A 49 3.08 -7.84 -11.47
N GLY A 50 3.07 -8.64 -10.40
CA GLY A 50 2.84 -10.08 -10.40
C GLY A 50 1.37 -10.45 -10.41
N ASP A 51 1.00 -11.40 -9.55
CA ASP A 51 -0.38 -11.90 -9.49
C ASP A 51 -1.31 -10.88 -8.87
N LEU A 52 -2.49 -10.76 -9.47
CA LEU A 52 -3.69 -10.25 -8.83
C LEU A 52 -4.63 -11.44 -8.63
N SER A 53 -5.95 -11.25 -8.76
CA SER A 53 -6.92 -12.34 -8.74
C SER A 53 -7.09 -13.02 -10.09
N SER A 54 -7.62 -14.24 -10.06
CA SER A 54 -8.27 -14.87 -11.20
C SER A 54 -9.44 -14.00 -11.72
N PRO A 55 -9.84 -14.11 -13.01
CA PRO A 55 -10.90 -13.28 -13.60
C PRO A 55 -12.19 -13.21 -12.80
N ASP A 56 -12.63 -14.36 -12.28
CA ASP A 56 -13.87 -14.50 -11.50
C ASP A 56 -13.63 -14.47 -9.97
N GLY A 57 -12.42 -14.11 -9.54
CA GLY A 57 -11.99 -14.23 -8.14
C GLY A 57 -11.89 -15.69 -7.69
N GLY A 58 -12.25 -15.96 -6.44
CA GLY A 58 -12.31 -17.32 -5.91
C GLY A 58 -10.96 -17.91 -5.52
N ARG A 59 -10.77 -19.22 -5.65
CA ARG A 59 -9.51 -19.89 -5.26
C ARG A 59 -8.38 -19.45 -6.20
N HIS A 60 -7.27 -19.00 -5.65
CA HIS A 60 -6.06 -18.72 -6.43
C HIS A 60 -5.15 -19.97 -6.45
N PRO A 61 -4.55 -20.35 -7.59
CA PRO A 61 -3.71 -21.56 -7.68
C PRO A 61 -2.45 -21.51 -6.81
N ARG A 62 -1.89 -20.30 -6.63
CA ARG A 62 -0.61 -20.07 -5.94
C ARG A 62 -0.75 -19.43 -4.55
N HIS A 63 -1.92 -18.87 -4.24
CA HIS A 63 -2.09 -17.95 -3.11
C HIS A 63 -3.27 -18.36 -2.24
N GLY A 64 -3.12 -18.23 -0.92
CA GLY A 64 -4.25 -18.35 0.01
C GLY A 64 -5.19 -17.12 -0.02
N SER A 65 -4.65 -15.98 -0.43
CA SER A 65 -5.30 -14.68 -0.69
C SER A 65 -5.56 -14.49 -2.20
N HIS A 66 -5.69 -13.26 -2.70
CA HIS A 66 -5.94 -12.96 -4.13
C HIS A 66 -7.27 -13.50 -4.64
N ARG A 67 -8.29 -13.50 -3.79
CA ARG A 67 -9.58 -14.14 -4.09
C ARG A 67 -10.69 -13.16 -4.49
N ALA A 68 -10.48 -11.87 -4.29
CA ALA A 68 -11.53 -10.85 -4.38
C ALA A 68 -11.11 -9.61 -5.19
N GLY A 69 -10.01 -9.68 -5.93
CA GLY A 69 -9.48 -8.56 -6.71
C GLY A 69 -8.87 -7.44 -5.86
N ARG A 70 -8.53 -7.71 -4.60
CA ARG A 70 -8.04 -6.71 -3.63
C ARG A 70 -6.58 -6.88 -3.23
N ASP A 71 -5.92 -7.90 -3.79
CA ASP A 71 -4.52 -8.21 -3.51
C ASP A 71 -3.70 -8.14 -4.80
N ALA A 72 -2.46 -7.66 -4.69
CA ALA A 72 -1.49 -7.69 -5.77
C ALA A 72 -0.08 -7.95 -5.23
N ASP A 73 0.65 -8.82 -5.92
CA ASP A 73 2.08 -8.98 -5.69
C ASP A 73 2.85 -7.99 -6.57
N VAL A 74 3.75 -7.24 -5.97
CA VAL A 74 4.53 -6.20 -6.64
C VAL A 74 6.00 -6.43 -6.37
N ILE A 75 6.76 -6.74 -7.43
CA ILE A 75 8.18 -7.09 -7.31
C ILE A 75 8.98 -5.83 -6.99
N PHE A 76 9.92 -5.96 -6.06
CA PHE A 76 10.77 -4.84 -5.64
C PHE A 76 11.58 -4.25 -6.79
N TYR A 77 11.77 -2.94 -6.75
CA TYR A 77 12.81 -2.29 -7.52
C TYR A 77 14.20 -2.72 -7.02
N ALA A 78 15.12 -2.89 -7.96
CA ALA A 78 16.46 -3.39 -7.71
C ALA A 78 17.53 -2.50 -8.36
N THR A 79 18.72 -2.53 -7.79
CA THR A 79 19.94 -1.97 -8.36
C THR A 79 21.02 -3.04 -8.49
N ASP A 80 22.02 -2.78 -9.33
CA ASP A 80 23.27 -3.53 -9.32
C ASP A 80 24.24 -2.97 -8.28
N ALA A 81 25.47 -3.50 -8.24
CA ALA A 81 26.50 -3.08 -7.29
C ALA A 81 26.95 -1.62 -7.47
N ALA A 82 26.71 -1.01 -8.63
CA ALA A 82 27.00 0.40 -8.89
C ALA A 82 25.83 1.32 -8.50
N GLY A 83 24.71 0.76 -8.01
CA GLY A 83 23.49 1.51 -7.74
C GLY A 83 22.66 1.79 -8.99
N THR A 84 22.97 1.18 -10.14
CA THR A 84 22.22 1.40 -11.38
C THR A 84 20.89 0.67 -11.32
N PRO A 85 19.75 1.34 -11.59
CA PRO A 85 18.45 0.70 -11.72
C PRO A 85 18.46 -0.50 -12.67
N THR A 86 18.09 -1.68 -12.16
CA THR A 86 18.06 -2.92 -12.93
C THR A 86 16.93 -3.83 -12.47
N ARG A 87 16.87 -5.04 -13.04
CA ARG A 87 15.91 -6.10 -12.66
C ARG A 87 16.52 -7.49 -12.81
N GLY A 88 16.13 -8.40 -11.93
CA GLY A 88 16.37 -9.84 -12.09
C GLY A 88 15.39 -10.48 -13.07
N ARG A 89 15.63 -11.75 -13.44
CA ARG A 89 14.71 -12.52 -14.28
C ARG A 89 13.39 -12.83 -13.57
N GLY A 90 13.45 -13.16 -12.29
CA GLY A 90 12.30 -13.57 -11.48
C GLY A 90 12.12 -12.75 -10.21
N TRP A 91 11.70 -13.45 -9.16
CA TRP A 91 11.48 -12.95 -7.82
C TRP A 91 12.77 -13.13 -7.04
N LEU A 92 13.32 -12.02 -6.52
CA LEU A 92 14.61 -12.01 -5.83
C LEU A 92 14.35 -11.90 -4.33
N ALA A 93 14.62 -12.96 -3.57
CA ALA A 93 14.53 -12.91 -2.12
C ALA A 93 15.72 -12.13 -1.55
N TYR A 94 15.45 -10.95 -1.01
CA TYR A 94 16.42 -10.10 -0.35
C TYR A 94 16.54 -10.47 1.12
N ASP A 95 17.78 -10.50 1.60
CA ASP A 95 18.04 -10.58 3.03
C ASP A 95 17.69 -9.27 3.75
N ARG A 96 17.88 -9.27 5.09
CA ARG A 96 17.61 -8.09 5.91
C ARG A 96 18.47 -6.87 5.56
N PHE A 97 19.58 -7.09 4.86
CA PHE A 97 20.49 -6.05 4.39
C PHE A 97 20.18 -5.62 2.96
N GLY A 98 19.07 -6.08 2.38
CA GLY A 98 18.67 -5.69 1.04
C GLY A 98 19.58 -6.25 -0.04
N ALA A 99 20.27 -7.38 0.19
CA ALA A 99 21.02 -8.08 -0.84
C ALA A 99 20.27 -9.35 -1.27
N ALA A 100 20.19 -9.58 -2.58
CA ALA A 100 19.66 -10.80 -3.15
C ALA A 100 20.66 -11.37 -4.17
N ARG A 101 20.71 -12.69 -4.29
CA ARG A 101 21.49 -13.36 -5.32
C ARG A 101 20.55 -14.16 -6.20
N GLU A 102 20.62 -13.89 -7.50
CA GLU A 102 19.88 -14.69 -8.48
C GLU A 102 20.45 -16.09 -8.54
N VAL A 103 19.58 -17.08 -8.70
CA VAL A 103 19.95 -18.47 -8.93
C VAL A 103 19.40 -18.84 -10.31
N ASP A 104 20.22 -19.44 -11.16
CA ASP A 104 19.74 -19.93 -12.47
C ASP A 104 18.96 -21.25 -12.33
N GLU A 105 18.34 -21.71 -13.41
CA GLU A 105 17.53 -22.95 -13.42
C GLU A 105 18.35 -24.20 -13.05
N GLY A 106 19.68 -24.15 -13.19
CA GLY A 106 20.61 -25.20 -12.79
C GLY A 106 21.16 -25.05 -11.37
N GLY A 107 20.61 -24.12 -10.56
CA GLY A 107 21.06 -23.88 -9.19
C GLY A 107 22.37 -23.09 -9.08
N ARG A 108 22.93 -22.59 -10.19
CA ARG A 108 24.19 -21.85 -10.18
C ARG A 108 23.96 -20.42 -9.72
N ARG A 109 24.92 -19.93 -8.94
CA ARG A 109 24.93 -18.57 -8.39
C ARG A 109 25.09 -17.55 -9.53
N GLY A 110 24.04 -16.78 -9.76
CA GLY A 110 24.00 -15.68 -10.72
C GLY A 110 24.43 -14.35 -10.11
N ARG A 111 23.93 -13.27 -10.73
CA ARG A 111 24.21 -11.87 -10.35
C ARG A 111 23.66 -11.54 -8.97
N VAL A 112 24.32 -10.58 -8.31
CA VAL A 112 23.85 -9.99 -7.05
C VAL A 112 23.08 -8.72 -7.37
N PHE A 113 22.00 -8.51 -6.62
CA PHE A 113 21.10 -7.38 -6.73
C PHE A 113 20.93 -6.75 -5.35
N PHE A 114 20.67 -5.44 -5.34
CA PHE A 114 20.44 -4.68 -4.13
C PHE A 114 19.06 -4.05 -4.16
N PHE A 115 18.38 -4.04 -3.02
CA PHE A 115 17.07 -3.44 -2.85
C PHE A 115 17.18 -1.92 -3.08
N ASP A 116 16.41 -1.39 -4.03
CA ASP A 116 16.41 0.04 -4.33
C ASP A 116 15.53 0.80 -3.33
N ASP A 117 16.14 1.32 -2.26
CA ASP A 117 15.40 1.99 -1.20
C ASP A 117 14.58 3.18 -1.72
N ALA A 118 15.14 3.96 -2.64
CA ALA A 118 14.50 5.19 -3.14
C ALA A 118 13.24 4.89 -3.96
N ARG A 119 13.34 4.00 -4.95
CA ARG A 119 12.17 3.66 -5.79
C ARG A 119 11.14 2.81 -5.05
N ASN A 120 11.57 1.90 -4.18
CA ASN A 120 10.63 1.14 -3.34
C ASN A 120 9.94 2.05 -2.32
N TRP A 121 10.64 3.04 -1.75
CA TRP A 121 10.00 4.05 -0.90
C TRP A 121 9.02 4.90 -1.68
N ALA A 122 9.39 5.41 -2.86
CA ALA A 122 8.50 6.21 -3.70
C ALA A 122 7.18 5.46 -4.04
N LEU A 123 7.28 4.15 -4.32
CA LEU A 123 6.11 3.29 -4.53
C LEU A 123 5.23 3.22 -3.28
N VAL A 124 5.81 2.85 -2.14
CA VAL A 124 5.10 2.72 -0.86
C VAL A 124 4.47 4.04 -0.45
N ARG A 125 5.22 5.14 -0.52
CA ARG A 125 4.76 6.50 -0.26
C ARG A 125 3.53 6.83 -1.11
N SER A 126 3.61 6.62 -2.43
CA SER A 126 2.50 6.92 -3.33
C SER A 126 1.24 6.12 -2.99
N LEU A 127 1.39 4.84 -2.63
CA LEU A 127 0.28 3.98 -2.26
C LEU A 127 -0.37 4.40 -0.92
N LEU A 128 0.43 4.82 0.06
CA LEU A 128 -0.04 5.19 1.40
C LEU A 128 -0.73 6.57 1.46
N LEU A 129 -0.36 7.46 0.54
CA LEU A 129 -0.93 8.81 0.45
C LEU A 129 -2.09 8.89 -0.55
N ASP A 130 -2.30 7.86 -1.37
CA ASP A 130 -3.48 7.74 -2.23
C ASP A 130 -4.70 7.33 -1.39
N GLU A 131 -5.55 8.29 -1.06
CA GLU A 131 -6.77 8.05 -0.27
C GLU A 131 -7.75 7.13 -0.99
N GLU A 132 -7.82 7.19 -2.33
CA GLU A 132 -8.67 6.30 -3.09
C GLU A 132 -8.14 4.86 -3.05
N ALA A 133 -6.83 4.65 -2.94
CA ALA A 133 -6.23 3.31 -2.89
C ALA A 133 -6.71 2.53 -1.66
N ARG A 134 -6.94 3.20 -0.53
CA ARG A 134 -7.34 2.61 0.76
C ARG A 134 -6.53 1.37 1.13
N VAL A 135 -5.21 1.51 1.08
CA VAL A 135 -4.28 0.43 1.39
C VAL A 135 -4.47 -0.02 2.83
N GLN A 136 -4.81 -1.30 2.99
CA GLN A 136 -4.94 -1.94 4.29
C GLN A 136 -3.59 -2.52 4.73
N TRP A 137 -2.90 -3.21 3.84
CA TRP A 137 -1.62 -3.84 4.15
C TRP A 137 -0.66 -3.73 2.98
N ILE A 138 0.62 -3.62 3.31
CA ILE A 138 1.70 -3.91 2.38
C ILE A 138 2.59 -4.94 3.08
N PHE A 139 2.42 -6.21 2.75
CA PHE A 139 3.22 -7.25 3.37
C PHE A 139 4.63 -7.29 2.80
N VAL A 140 5.60 -7.37 3.70
CA VAL A 140 7.04 -7.36 3.42
C VAL A 140 7.80 -7.94 4.61
N SER A 141 8.98 -8.51 4.36
CA SER A 141 9.81 -9.04 5.45
C SER A 141 10.21 -7.96 6.46
N ASN A 142 10.34 -8.33 7.73
CA ASN A 142 10.67 -7.39 8.80
C ASN A 142 12.01 -6.69 8.58
N GLY A 143 12.99 -7.39 7.98
CA GLY A 143 14.29 -6.80 7.63
C GLY A 143 14.16 -5.68 6.60
N LEU A 144 13.38 -5.91 5.53
CA LEU A 144 13.14 -4.90 4.50
C LEU A 144 12.21 -3.77 4.99
N LYS A 145 11.23 -4.07 5.84
CA LYS A 145 10.43 -3.04 6.54
C LYS A 145 11.36 -2.10 7.32
N ALA A 146 12.24 -2.65 8.16
CA ALA A 146 13.18 -1.84 8.95
C ALA A 146 14.10 -1.00 8.05
N ARG A 147 14.60 -1.60 6.96
CA ARG A 147 15.42 -0.91 5.97
C ARG A 147 14.69 0.28 5.34
N LEU A 148 13.46 0.07 4.86
CA LEU A 148 12.63 1.11 4.26
C LEU A 148 12.27 2.22 5.25
N LEU A 149 11.89 1.88 6.49
CA LEU A 149 11.57 2.89 7.50
C LEU A 149 12.79 3.74 7.86
N ARG A 150 13.98 3.15 7.91
CA ARG A 150 15.23 3.90 8.09
C ARG A 150 15.49 4.85 6.93
N PHE A 151 15.25 4.41 5.69
CA PHE A 151 15.34 5.29 4.53
C PHE A 151 14.32 6.44 4.61
N ALA A 152 13.07 6.12 4.95
CA ALA A 152 11.98 7.07 5.07
C ALA A 152 12.27 8.14 6.13
N VAL A 153 12.74 7.77 7.32
CA VAL A 153 13.10 8.73 8.38
C VAL A 153 14.18 9.73 7.92
N ALA A 154 15.09 9.30 7.05
CA ALA A 154 16.16 10.16 6.54
C ALA A 154 15.75 11.04 5.34
N HIS A 155 14.73 10.65 4.57
CA HIS A 155 14.45 11.28 3.26
C HIS A 155 13.01 11.75 3.06
N GLU A 156 12.05 11.32 3.88
CA GLU A 156 10.64 11.70 3.74
C GLU A 156 10.30 12.90 4.62
N PRO A 157 9.96 14.06 4.01
CA PRO A 157 9.49 15.21 4.78
C PRO A 157 8.07 15.03 5.32
N GLU A 158 7.22 14.24 4.67
CA GLU A 158 5.83 14.07 5.06
C GLU A 158 5.65 13.04 6.18
N ARG A 159 5.48 13.53 7.41
CA ARG A 159 5.32 12.68 8.62
C ARG A 159 4.17 11.68 8.51
N ALA A 160 3.10 12.02 7.79
CA ALA A 160 1.97 11.13 7.57
C ALA A 160 2.39 9.87 6.80
N ALA A 161 3.24 9.99 5.77
CA ALA A 161 3.73 8.85 5.01
C ALA A 161 4.56 7.89 5.88
N VAL A 162 5.49 8.42 6.68
CA VAL A 162 6.33 7.62 7.59
C VAL A 162 5.49 6.92 8.65
N THR A 163 4.53 7.64 9.24
CA THR A 163 3.63 7.10 10.27
C THR A 163 2.76 5.98 9.71
N ARG A 164 2.11 6.21 8.56
CA ARG A 164 1.30 5.17 7.89
C ARG A 164 2.15 3.98 7.49
N ALA A 165 3.37 4.20 6.97
CA ALA A 165 4.27 3.11 6.58
C ALA A 165 4.67 2.22 7.76
N ARG A 166 4.92 2.81 8.93
CA ARG A 166 5.26 2.05 10.16
C ARG A 166 4.17 1.05 10.52
N GLU A 167 2.92 1.44 10.35
CA GLU A 167 1.75 0.65 10.71
C GLU A 167 1.35 -0.35 9.58
N VAL A 168 1.35 0.10 8.32
CA VAL A 168 0.86 -0.67 7.16
C VAL A 168 1.87 -1.67 6.61
N LEU A 169 3.18 -1.37 6.66
CA LEU A 169 4.19 -2.36 6.27
C LEU A 169 4.21 -3.47 7.33
N HIS A 170 4.03 -4.72 6.93
CA HIS A 170 3.87 -5.80 7.92
C HIS A 170 4.44 -7.12 7.42
N GLN A 171 5.16 -7.86 8.25
CA GLN A 171 5.45 -9.25 7.95
C GLN A 171 4.31 -10.11 8.46
N PRO A 172 3.69 -10.98 7.63
CA PRO A 172 2.66 -11.88 8.11
C PRO A 172 3.14 -12.73 9.29
N SER A 173 2.33 -12.87 10.34
CA SER A 173 2.67 -13.68 11.52
C SER A 173 2.80 -15.18 11.23
N ARG A 174 2.25 -15.62 10.10
CA ARG A 174 2.33 -17.01 9.60
C ARG A 174 2.49 -17.00 8.09
N GLY A 175 3.27 -17.94 7.55
CA GLY A 175 3.48 -18.10 6.11
C GLY A 175 4.75 -17.44 5.60
N ASN A 176 4.80 -17.19 4.29
CA ASN A 176 5.95 -16.59 3.62
C ASN A 176 6.22 -15.17 4.18
N PRO A 177 7.47 -14.81 4.50
CA PRO A 177 7.82 -13.48 5.03
C PRO A 177 7.75 -12.35 4.00
N HIS A 178 7.52 -12.63 2.70
CA HIS A 178 7.51 -11.63 1.63
C HIS A 178 8.86 -10.91 1.50
N ALA A 179 9.92 -11.71 1.39
CA ALA A 179 11.28 -11.21 1.22
C ALA A 179 11.64 -10.90 -0.25
N ASP A 180 10.75 -11.17 -1.20
CA ASP A 180 10.97 -11.04 -2.64
C ASP A 180 9.96 -10.14 -3.38
N HIS A 181 8.95 -9.62 -2.68
CA HIS A 181 7.95 -8.69 -3.20
C HIS A 181 7.18 -7.98 -2.08
N PHE A 182 6.47 -6.91 -2.46
CA PHE A 182 5.35 -6.38 -1.67
C PHE A 182 4.09 -7.15 -2.03
N HIS A 183 3.37 -7.67 -1.04
CA HIS A 183 1.96 -8.03 -1.22
C HIS A 183 1.11 -6.85 -0.78
N VAL A 184 0.49 -6.16 -1.73
CA VAL A 184 -0.39 -5.02 -1.47
C VAL A 184 -1.82 -5.50 -1.31
N ARG A 185 -2.50 -5.08 -0.24
CA ARG A 185 -3.94 -5.30 -0.03
C ARG A 185 -4.68 -3.99 0.15
N VAL A 186 -5.79 -3.82 -0.55
CA VAL A 186 -6.73 -2.70 -0.36
C VAL A 186 -7.95 -3.13 0.49
N ALA A 187 -8.42 -2.23 1.36
CA ALA A 187 -9.60 -2.44 2.19
C ALA A 187 -10.88 -2.48 1.35
N CYS A 188 -11.93 -3.14 1.83
CA CYS A 188 -13.25 -3.11 1.20
C CYS A 188 -13.82 -1.68 1.22
N GLY A 189 -14.32 -1.17 0.09
CA GLY A 189 -15.07 0.08 0.03
C GLY A 189 -16.40 -0.01 0.78
N LEU A 190 -16.99 1.11 1.19
CA LEU A 190 -18.28 1.11 1.91
C LEU A 190 -19.38 0.35 1.15
N ARG A 191 -19.46 0.56 -0.17
CA ARG A 191 -20.41 -0.16 -1.02
C ARG A 191 -20.12 -1.66 -1.06
N GLU A 192 -18.85 -2.04 -1.13
CA GLU A 192 -18.43 -3.45 -1.14
C GLU A 192 -18.74 -4.12 0.20
N GLN A 193 -18.53 -3.42 1.32
CA GLN A 193 -18.87 -3.91 2.66
C GLN A 193 -20.38 -4.18 2.80
N ARG A 194 -21.24 -3.29 2.28
CA ARG A 194 -22.70 -3.50 2.23
C ARG A 194 -23.10 -4.73 1.40
N LEU A 195 -22.27 -5.11 0.42
CA LEU A 195 -22.45 -6.30 -0.41
C LEU A 195 -21.75 -7.55 0.17
N GLY A 196 -21.28 -7.49 1.42
CA GLY A 196 -20.70 -8.62 2.13
C GLY A 196 -19.18 -8.75 2.03
N CYS A 197 -18.46 -7.77 1.46
CA CYS A 197 -17.01 -7.71 1.54
C CYS A 197 -16.57 -7.55 3.00
N ARG A 198 -15.60 -8.36 3.42
CA ARG A 198 -15.07 -8.33 4.78
C ARG A 198 -13.57 -8.06 4.78
N ASP A 199 -13.17 -7.14 5.64
CA ASP A 199 -11.77 -6.87 5.94
C ASP A 199 -11.34 -7.72 7.14
N TRP A 200 -10.09 -8.17 7.11
CA TRP A 200 -9.46 -8.89 8.21
C TRP A 200 -8.17 -8.15 8.58
N GLY A 201 -8.11 -7.62 9.79
CA GLY A 201 -7.00 -6.81 10.26
C GLY A 201 -7.47 -5.48 10.87
N PRO A 202 -6.56 -4.54 11.09
CA PRO A 202 -6.86 -3.25 11.69
C PRO A 202 -7.68 -2.39 10.72
N ASP A 203 -8.55 -1.59 11.32
CA ASP A 203 -9.14 -0.44 10.66
C ASP A 203 -8.25 0.77 10.91
N TRP A 204 -7.60 1.27 9.86
CA TRP A 204 -6.77 2.44 10.01
C TRP A 204 -7.62 3.71 10.18
N PRO A 205 -7.29 4.60 11.15
CA PRO A 205 -8.06 5.83 11.38
C PRO A 205 -8.23 6.68 10.12
N TRP A 206 -7.16 6.81 9.30
CA TRP A 206 -7.20 7.61 8.07
C TRP A 206 -8.08 7.00 6.96
N LEU A 207 -8.38 5.70 6.99
CA LEU A 207 -9.31 5.09 6.02
C LEU A 207 -10.78 5.31 6.39
N ARG A 208 -11.06 5.62 7.66
CA ARG A 208 -12.41 5.92 8.15
C ARG A 208 -12.85 7.33 7.76
N HIS A 209 -11.90 8.26 7.61
CA HIS A 209 -12.19 9.66 7.25
C HIS A 209 -12.40 9.90 5.74
N GLY A 210 -11.99 8.97 4.86
CA GLY A 210 -12.22 9.08 3.40
C GLY A 210 -13.60 8.59 2.94
N ALA A 211 -14.44 8.12 3.87
CA ALA A 211 -15.79 7.63 3.59
C ALA A 211 -16.85 8.75 3.48
N SER A 212 -16.49 10.00 3.80
CA SER A 212 -17.41 11.13 3.93
C SER A 212 -17.54 12.01 2.68
N ASN A 213 -17.14 11.54 1.50
CA ASN A 213 -17.41 12.28 0.25
C ASN A 213 -18.67 11.77 -0.50
N ASP A 214 -19.31 10.69 -0.03
CA ASP A 214 -20.56 10.14 -0.60
C ASP A 214 -21.79 10.34 0.33
N ALA A 215 -21.64 11.07 1.43
CA ALA A 215 -22.76 11.49 2.26
C ALA A 215 -23.17 12.90 1.84
N ALA A 216 -24.44 13.06 1.46
CA ALA A 216 -25.04 14.37 1.17
C ALA A 216 -24.71 15.35 2.30
N ASP A 217 -24.16 16.51 1.90
CA ASP A 217 -23.98 17.75 2.64
C ASP A 217 -23.55 17.56 4.12
N PRO A 218 -22.27 17.79 4.48
CA PRO A 218 -21.91 17.80 5.89
C PRO A 218 -22.66 18.97 6.53
N ALA A 219 -23.76 18.65 7.22
CA ALA A 219 -24.45 19.58 8.09
C ALA A 219 -23.37 20.32 8.89
N ARG A 220 -23.31 21.63 8.65
CA ARG A 220 -22.29 22.59 9.14
C ARG A 220 -21.50 22.02 10.32
N ALA A 221 -20.25 21.66 10.06
CA ALA A 221 -19.30 21.38 11.13
C ALA A 221 -19.34 22.56 12.11
N TRP A 222 -19.55 22.25 13.39
CA TRP A 222 -19.59 23.27 14.43
C TRP A 222 -18.22 23.96 14.49
N THR A 223 -18.20 25.29 14.48
CA THR A 223 -16.98 26.01 14.81
C THR A 223 -16.72 25.90 16.31
N ASP A 224 -15.46 26.09 16.72
CA ASP A 224 -15.10 26.09 18.14
C ASP A 224 -15.92 27.13 18.91
N GLU A 225 -16.25 28.27 18.28
CA GLU A 225 -17.14 29.28 18.85
C GLU A 225 -18.57 28.76 19.08
N ALA A 226 -19.15 28.06 18.10
CA ALA A 226 -20.51 27.49 18.22
C ALA A 226 -20.57 26.40 19.29
N LEU A 227 -19.50 25.64 19.46
CA LEU A 227 -19.37 24.65 20.53
C LEU A 227 -19.28 25.30 21.91
N VAL A 228 -18.49 26.37 22.04
CA VAL A 228 -18.36 27.12 23.30
C VAL A 228 -19.67 27.78 23.69
N GLU A 229 -20.40 28.40 22.75
CA GLU A 229 -21.71 29.00 23.05
C GLU A 229 -22.74 27.97 23.53
N ALA A 230 -22.82 26.81 22.89
CA ALA A 230 -23.74 25.76 23.30
C ALA A 230 -23.43 25.21 24.70
N LEU A 231 -22.14 25.04 25.03
CA LEU A 231 -21.72 24.60 26.37
C LEU A 231 -22.01 25.64 27.45
N MET A 232 -21.93 26.93 27.10
CA MET A 232 -22.25 28.03 28.01
C MET A 232 -23.76 28.25 28.18
N ALA A 233 -24.56 27.92 27.18
CA ALA A 233 -26.02 28.02 27.24
C ALA A 233 -26.65 26.95 28.17
N ASP A 234 -25.99 25.80 28.34
CA ASP A 234 -26.41 24.71 29.24
C ASP A 234 -25.87 24.83 30.68
N ALA A 235 -25.10 25.89 30.99
CA ALA A 235 -24.64 26.14 32.33
C ALA A 235 -25.80 26.62 33.22
N PRO A 236 -26.17 25.92 34.31
CA PRO A 236 -27.22 26.38 35.21
C PRO A 236 -26.80 27.71 35.84
N ALA A 237 -27.70 28.70 35.79
CA ALA A 237 -27.46 30.02 36.35
C ALA A 237 -27.02 29.92 37.83
N PRO A 238 -26.03 30.70 38.28
CA PRO A 238 -25.61 30.68 39.67
C PRO A 238 -26.79 31.05 40.57
N ASN A 239 -27.11 30.12 41.47
CA ASN A 239 -28.18 30.26 42.44
C ASN A 239 -27.95 31.54 43.26
N ARG A 240 -28.77 32.57 43.03
CA ARG A 240 -28.79 33.75 43.88
C ARG A 240 -29.32 33.32 45.24
N ALA A 241 -28.41 33.13 46.18
CA ALA A 241 -28.74 32.93 47.57
C ALA A 241 -29.62 34.09 48.06
N HIS A 242 -30.78 33.73 48.59
CA HIS A 242 -31.69 34.62 49.30
C HIS A 242 -31.11 35.01 50.67
N THR A 243 -31.37 36.28 51.04
CA THR A 243 -31.50 36.87 52.40
C THR A 243 -30.22 36.98 53.24
N GLU A 244 -29.98 38.04 54.01
CA GLU A 244 -30.86 39.07 54.62
C GLU A 244 -30.38 40.51 54.37
#